data_AF-R6WTQ7-F1
#
_entry.id   AF-R6WTQ7-F1
#
_cell.length_a   1.000
_cell.length_b   1.000
_cell.length_c   1.000
_cell.angle_alpha   90.00
_cell.angle_beta   90.00
_cell.angle_gamma   90.00
#
_symmetry.space_group_name_H-M   'P 1'
#
loop_
_entity.id
_entity.type
_entity.pdbx_description
1 polymer ?
#
loop_
_entity_poly.entity_id
_entity_poly.type
_entity_poly.pdbx_seq_one_letter_code
_entity_poly.pdbx_strand_id
1 'polypeptide(L)'
;MANLIPQIAEMLGVTLGEEFKVVYKTRFEIICNFTLAGLFVHKGDSGKYEKEPLADIICGKAAIVKLPWKPRKGDDYYTFSFGGLSEEWVVVKQQWDAHPYERALLDKGWVYRTREEAKSALPAVAKEMGVDYEL
;
A
#
# COMPACT_ATOMS: atom_id res chain seq x y z
N MET A 1 -9.42 11.27 28.05
CA MET A 1 -8.90 9.88 28.00
C MET A 1 -7.92 9.78 26.84
N ALA A 2 -6.78 9.11 27.02
CA ALA A 2 -5.80 8.93 25.94
C ALA A 2 -6.24 7.83 24.97
N ASN A 3 -5.96 7.99 23.68
CA ASN A 3 -6.21 6.97 22.66
C ASN A 3 -4.95 6.11 22.47
N LEU A 4 -5.05 4.82 22.74
CA LEU A 4 -3.91 3.88 22.67
C LEU A 4 -3.71 3.27 21.28
N ILE A 5 -4.64 3.45 20.34
CA ILE A 5 -4.54 2.83 19.00
C ILE A 5 -3.25 3.21 18.26
N PRO A 6 -2.77 4.47 18.25
CA PRO A 6 -1.51 4.80 17.59
C PRO A 6 -0.31 4.00 18.12
N GLN A 7 -0.22 3.85 19.45
CA GLN A 7 0.86 3.09 20.09
C GLN A 7 0.74 1.59 19.82
N ILE A 8 -0.49 1.04 19.84
CA ILE A 8 -0.75 -0.36 19.51
C ILE A 8 -0.36 -0.65 18.06
N ALA A 9 -0.72 0.22 17.10
CA ALA A 9 -0.36 0.06 15.70
C ALA A 9 1.17 0.00 15.52
N GLU A 10 1.89 0.94 16.15
CA GLU A 10 3.35 0.99 16.14
C GLU A 10 3.98 -0.29 16.74
N MET A 11 3.50 -0.75 17.90
CA MET A 11 3.97 -1.98 18.54
C MET A 11 3.73 -3.23 17.66
N LEU A 12 2.68 -3.21 16.85
CA LEU A 12 2.35 -4.27 15.89
C LEU A 12 3.04 -4.08 14.52
N GLY A 13 3.90 -3.06 14.42
CA GLY A 13 4.71 -2.78 13.24
C GLY A 13 3.95 -2.17 12.08
N VAL A 14 2.72 -1.68 12.24
CA VAL A 14 1.91 -1.05 11.18
C VAL A 14 1.67 0.43 11.49
N THR A 15 1.42 1.23 10.46
CA THR A 15 1.10 2.65 10.61
C THR A 15 -0.41 2.90 10.65
N LEU A 16 -0.84 4.03 11.22
CA LEU A 16 -2.25 4.39 11.28
C LEU A 16 -2.81 4.55 9.86
N GLY A 17 -3.91 3.86 9.56
CA GLY A 17 -4.53 3.83 8.24
C GLY A 17 -3.86 2.90 7.24
N GLU A 18 -2.76 2.21 7.59
CA GLU A 18 -2.18 1.15 6.75
C GLU A 18 -3.08 -0.08 6.77
N GLU A 19 -3.43 -0.57 5.58
CA GLU A 19 -4.15 -1.83 5.43
C GLU A 19 -3.20 -3.00 5.66
N PHE A 20 -3.64 -3.96 6.45
CA PHE A 20 -2.95 -5.20 6.72
C PHE A 20 -3.93 -6.37 6.74
N LYS A 21 -3.40 -7.56 6.54
CA LYS A 21 -4.15 -8.80 6.66
C LYS A 21 -4.05 -9.33 8.08
N VAL A 22 -5.18 -9.72 8.66
CA VAL A 22 -5.26 -10.50 9.90
C VAL A 22 -5.48 -11.96 9.52
N VAL A 23 -4.60 -12.84 10.00
CA VAL A 23 -4.61 -14.27 9.70
C VAL A 23 -4.86 -15.06 10.98
N TYR A 24 -5.94 -15.85 10.98
CA TYR A 24 -6.28 -16.75 12.08
C TYR A 24 -5.70 -18.14 11.84
N LYS A 25 -5.56 -18.92 12.92
CA LYS A 25 -5.12 -20.33 12.84
C LYS A 25 -6.01 -21.21 11.96
N THR A 26 -7.28 -20.83 11.81
CA THR A 26 -8.27 -21.47 10.93
C THR A 26 -8.06 -21.16 9.45
N ARG A 27 -7.01 -20.40 9.08
CA ARG A 27 -6.77 -19.84 7.73
C ARG A 27 -7.84 -18.86 7.25
N PHE A 28 -8.68 -18.38 8.17
CA PHE A 28 -9.55 -17.26 7.90
C PHE A 28 -8.70 -15.98 7.83
N GLU A 29 -8.93 -15.18 6.79
CA GLU A 29 -8.18 -13.96 6.51
C GLU A 29 -9.14 -12.78 6.35
N ILE A 30 -8.81 -11.65 6.95
CA ILE A 30 -9.56 -10.39 6.79
C ILE A 30 -8.59 -9.23 6.59
N ILE A 31 -9.01 -8.23 5.83
CA ILE A 31 -8.27 -6.98 5.65
C ILE A 31 -8.77 -5.98 6.68
N CYS A 32 -7.85 -5.36 7.40
CA CYS A 32 -8.13 -4.39 8.44
C CYS A 32 -7.18 -3.20 8.35
N ASN A 33 -7.56 -2.09 8.99
CA ASN A 33 -6.63 -1.01 9.30
C ASN A 33 -6.97 -0.40 10.66
N PHE A 34 -5.95 0.11 11.35
CA PHE A 34 -6.15 0.88 12.58
C PHE A 34 -6.51 2.33 12.22
N THR A 35 -7.52 2.90 12.88
CA THR A 35 -7.88 4.32 12.82
C THR A 35 -7.98 4.88 14.24
N LEU A 36 -8.12 6.20 14.38
CA LEU A 36 -8.37 6.80 15.69
C LEU A 36 -9.67 6.28 16.35
N ALA A 37 -10.60 5.71 15.59
CA ALA A 37 -11.84 5.14 16.13
C ALA A 37 -11.70 3.66 16.55
N GLY A 38 -10.62 2.97 16.18
CA GLY A 38 -10.39 1.56 16.50
C GLY A 38 -9.91 0.74 15.30
N LEU A 39 -10.21 -0.56 15.32
CA LEU A 39 -9.90 -1.46 14.20
C LEU A 39 -11.08 -1.48 13.22
N PHE A 40 -10.83 -1.04 11.97
CA PHE A 40 -11.79 -1.14 10.89
C PHE A 40 -11.59 -2.44 10.13
N VAL A 41 -12.66 -3.21 9.92
CA VAL A 41 -12.67 -4.46 9.17
C VAL A 41 -13.34 -4.22 7.82
N HIS A 42 -12.62 -4.51 6.74
CA HIS A 42 -13.10 -4.35 5.37
C HIS A 42 -13.97 -5.53 4.93
N LYS A 43 -15.02 -5.23 4.18
CA LYS A 43 -15.96 -6.16 3.53
C LYS A 43 -16.31 -5.62 2.13
N GLY A 44 -15.50 -5.97 1.13
CA GLY A 44 -15.59 -5.39 -0.20
C GLY A 44 -15.31 -3.88 -0.15
N ASP A 45 -16.14 -3.07 -0.81
CA ASP A 45 -16.05 -1.60 -0.81
C ASP A 45 -16.63 -0.94 0.47
N SER A 46 -16.96 -1.74 1.48
CA SER A 46 -17.57 -1.30 2.74
C SER A 46 -16.82 -1.86 3.95
N GLY A 47 -17.21 -1.48 5.16
CA GLY A 47 -16.64 -2.07 6.36
C GLY A 47 -17.25 -1.53 7.63
N LYS A 48 -16.77 -1.99 8.77
CA LYS A 48 -17.23 -1.54 10.10
C LYS A 48 -16.13 -1.69 11.14
N TYR A 49 -16.29 -0.97 12.24
CA TYR A 49 -15.42 -1.11 13.41
C TYR A 49 -15.80 -2.35 14.21
N GLU A 50 -14.83 -3.23 14.46
CA GLU A 50 -15.06 -4.48 15.19
C GLU A 50 -14.13 -4.61 16.41
N LYS A 51 -14.69 -5.10 17.51
CA LYS A 51 -13.98 -5.24 18.80
C LYS A 51 -13.33 -6.61 18.97
N GLU A 52 -13.97 -7.66 18.44
CA GLU A 52 -13.49 -9.04 18.57
C GLU A 52 -12.15 -9.25 17.84
N PRO A 53 -11.98 -8.84 16.56
CA PRO A 53 -10.68 -8.98 15.89
C PRO A 53 -9.59 -8.12 16.54
N LEU A 54 -9.94 -6.95 17.10
CA LEU A 54 -9.00 -6.13 17.86
C LEU A 54 -8.48 -6.89 19.09
N ALA A 55 -9.37 -7.51 19.86
CA ALA A 55 -9.00 -8.33 21.02
C ALA A 55 -8.13 -9.53 20.61
N ASP A 56 -8.47 -10.20 19.50
CA ASP A 56 -7.73 -11.35 19.02
C ASP A 56 -6.31 -10.99 18.56
N ILE A 57 -6.12 -9.81 17.95
CA ILE A 57 -4.79 -9.29 17.59
C ILE A 57 -3.97 -8.99 18.86
N ILE A 58 -4.49 -8.18 19.78
CA ILE A 58 -3.71 -7.71 20.94
C ILE A 58 -3.43 -8.82 21.97
N CYS A 59 -4.24 -9.88 21.97
CA CYS A 59 -4.02 -11.08 22.78
C CYS A 59 -3.22 -12.19 22.05
N GLY A 60 -2.73 -11.93 20.83
CA GLY A 60 -1.88 -12.88 20.08
C GLY A 60 -2.62 -14.12 19.56
N LYS A 61 -3.94 -14.07 19.41
CA LYS A 61 -4.75 -15.16 18.83
C LYS A 61 -4.77 -15.13 17.29
N ALA A 62 -4.49 -13.97 16.71
CA ALA A 62 -4.32 -13.78 15.27
C ALA A 62 -3.00 -13.08 14.96
N ALA A 63 -2.46 -13.31 13.76
CA ALA A 63 -1.25 -12.67 13.28
C ALA A 63 -1.57 -11.52 12.33
N ILE A 64 -0.76 -10.47 12.36
CA ILE A 64 -0.78 -9.40 11.36
C ILE A 64 0.24 -9.73 10.27
N VAL A 65 -0.19 -9.66 9.02
CA VAL A 65 0.64 -9.78 7.82
C VAL A 65 0.49 -8.49 7.03
N LYS A 66 1.60 -7.80 6.78
CA LYS A 66 1.58 -6.59 5.95
C LYS A 66 1.22 -6.93 4.51
N LEU A 67 0.39 -6.08 3.92
CA LEU A 67 0.14 -6.14 2.48
C LEU A 67 1.33 -5.51 1.72
N PRO A 68 1.55 -5.88 0.45
CA PRO A 68 2.40 -5.11 -0.43
C PRO A 68 2.01 -3.63 -0.36
N TRP A 69 3.00 -2.75 -0.33
CA TRP A 69 2.70 -1.33 -0.21
C TRP A 69 1.88 -0.85 -1.40
N LYS A 70 0.91 0.00 -1.10
CA LYS A 70 0.10 0.74 -2.05
C LYS A 70 -0.04 2.18 -1.54
N PRO A 71 0.08 3.19 -2.41
CA PRO A 71 -0.15 4.58 -2.03
C PRO A 71 -1.62 4.84 -1.66
N ARG A 72 -1.85 5.74 -0.70
CA ARG A 72 -3.18 6.26 -0.36
C ARG A 72 -3.47 7.51 -1.19
N LYS A 73 -4.74 7.92 -1.24
CA LYS A 73 -5.11 9.17 -1.91
C LYS A 73 -4.34 10.34 -1.31
N GLY A 74 -3.65 11.10 -2.17
CA GLY A 74 -2.78 12.21 -1.80
C GLY A 74 -1.33 11.82 -1.47
N ASP A 75 -1.01 10.53 -1.33
CA ASP A 75 0.38 10.09 -1.16
C ASP A 75 1.14 10.27 -2.49
N ASP A 76 2.40 10.69 -2.38
CA ASP A 76 3.32 10.70 -3.52
C ASP A 76 3.79 9.28 -3.84
N TYR A 77 3.93 8.99 -5.13
CA TYR A 77 4.53 7.76 -5.64
C TYR A 77 5.43 8.05 -6.85
N TYR A 78 6.26 7.07 -7.20
CA TYR A 78 7.11 7.13 -8.38
C TYR A 78 6.65 6.10 -9.42
N THR A 79 6.70 6.48 -10.68
CA THR A 79 6.34 5.65 -11.84
C THR A 79 7.15 6.10 -13.07
N PHE A 80 6.87 5.52 -14.23
CA PHE A 80 7.49 5.85 -15.50
C PHE A 80 6.57 6.74 -16.34
N SER A 81 7.16 7.72 -17.02
CA SER A 81 6.47 8.60 -17.98
C SER A 81 7.49 9.13 -19.00
N PHE A 82 7.04 9.89 -19.99
CA PHE A 82 7.92 10.49 -20.99
C PHE A 82 8.74 11.67 -20.44
N GLY A 83 10.00 11.76 -20.90
CA GLY A 83 10.94 12.86 -20.64
C GLY A 83 10.60 14.17 -21.37
N GLY A 84 9.37 14.66 -21.22
CA GLY A 84 8.92 15.88 -21.87
C GLY A 84 8.67 15.69 -23.37
N LEU A 85 9.61 16.15 -24.22
CA LEU A 85 9.51 16.06 -25.68
C LEU A 85 10.17 14.79 -26.27
N SER A 86 10.92 14.03 -25.47
CA SER A 86 11.47 12.74 -25.89
C SER A 86 10.49 11.60 -25.63
N GLU A 87 10.59 10.54 -26.43
CA GLU A 87 9.83 9.29 -26.22
C GLU A 87 10.50 8.37 -25.18
N GLU A 88 11.64 8.79 -24.61
CA GLU A 88 12.35 8.06 -23.58
C GLU A 88 11.56 8.05 -22.27
N TRP A 89 11.48 6.87 -21.66
CA TRP A 89 10.87 6.72 -20.35
C TRP A 89 11.80 7.21 -19.25
N VAL A 90 11.28 8.01 -18.35
CA VAL A 90 11.97 8.55 -17.19
C VAL A 90 11.18 8.28 -15.92
N VAL A 91 11.88 8.27 -14.78
CA VAL A 91 11.22 8.19 -13.47
C VAL A 91 10.60 9.54 -13.13
N VAL A 92 9.28 9.55 -12.94
CA VAL A 92 8.53 10.74 -12.51
C VAL A 92 7.89 10.52 -11.14
N LYS A 93 7.69 11.63 -10.43
CA LYS A 93 6.93 11.69 -9.19
C LYS A 93 5.50 12.13 -9.51
N GLN A 94 4.51 11.40 -8.99
CA GLN A 94 3.09 11.73 -9.12
C GLN A 94 2.40 11.63 -7.77
N GLN A 95 1.21 12.21 -7.66
CA GLN A 95 0.36 12.08 -6.48
C GLN A 95 -0.78 11.12 -6.78
N TRP A 96 -0.98 10.13 -5.91
CA TRP A 96 -1.97 9.09 -6.10
C TRP A 96 -3.38 9.61 -5.86
N ASP A 97 -4.28 9.45 -6.82
CA ASP A 97 -5.71 9.75 -6.65
C ASP A 97 -6.61 8.58 -7.07
N ALA A 98 -5.99 7.43 -7.33
CA ALA A 98 -6.62 6.18 -7.76
C ALA A 98 -7.39 6.30 -9.10
N HIS A 99 -6.90 7.14 -10.01
CA HIS A 99 -7.38 7.22 -11.40
C HIS A 99 -7.22 5.86 -12.11
N PRO A 100 -7.98 5.60 -13.19
CA PRO A 100 -7.90 4.33 -13.91
C PRO A 100 -6.49 3.94 -14.36
N TYR A 101 -5.67 4.88 -14.85
CA TYR A 101 -4.30 4.59 -15.27
C TYR A 101 -3.39 4.23 -14.09
N GLU A 102 -3.58 4.87 -12.92
CA GLU A 102 -2.80 4.60 -11.71
C GLU A 102 -3.07 3.18 -11.19
N ARG A 103 -4.32 2.73 -11.30
CA ARG A 103 -4.71 1.34 -10.97
C ARG A 103 -4.05 0.35 -11.93
N ALA A 104 -4.01 0.65 -13.22
CA ALA A 104 -3.31 -0.18 -14.20
C ALA A 104 -1.79 -0.25 -13.93
N LEU A 105 -1.18 0.88 -13.54
CA LEU A 105 0.23 0.93 -13.14
C LEU A 105 0.48 0.08 -11.88
N LEU A 106 -0.39 0.17 -10.89
CA LEU A 106 -0.29 -0.62 -9.66
C LEU A 106 -0.43 -2.12 -9.95
N ASP A 107 -1.39 -2.52 -10.78
CA ASP A 107 -1.59 -3.92 -11.16
C ASP A 107 -0.39 -4.49 -11.93
N LYS A 108 0.34 -3.63 -12.67
CA LYS A 108 1.61 -3.96 -13.33
C LYS A 108 2.82 -3.94 -12.38
N GLY A 109 2.65 -3.47 -11.15
CA GLY A 109 3.75 -3.32 -10.19
C GLY A 109 4.69 -2.16 -10.50
N TRP A 110 4.21 -1.14 -11.22
CA TRP A 110 4.99 0.04 -11.63
C TRP A 110 4.74 1.26 -10.74
N VAL A 111 4.37 1.02 -9.50
CA VAL A 111 4.10 2.05 -8.49
C VAL A 111 5.06 1.84 -7.35
N TYR A 112 6.00 2.78 -7.20
CA TYR A 112 7.13 2.67 -6.27
C TYR A 112 7.04 3.72 -5.17
N ARG A 113 7.50 3.35 -3.97
CA ARG A 113 7.48 4.24 -2.80
C ARG A 113 8.62 5.23 -2.87
N THR A 114 9.76 4.83 -3.44
CA THR A 114 10.96 5.66 -3.55
C THR A 114 11.39 5.84 -5.01
N ARG A 115 12.14 6.91 -5.27
CA ARG A 115 12.68 7.18 -6.62
C ARG A 115 13.70 6.12 -7.01
N GLU A 116 14.46 5.64 -6.03
CA GLU A 116 15.51 4.64 -6.16
C GLU A 116 14.95 3.27 -6.55
N GLU A 117 13.83 2.85 -5.93
CA GLU A 117 13.08 1.66 -6.35
C GLU A 117 12.66 1.75 -7.82
N ALA A 118 12.09 2.89 -8.22
CA ALA A 118 11.68 3.11 -9.61
C ALA A 118 12.87 3.10 -10.57
N LYS A 119 13.97 3.80 -10.25
CA LYS A 119 15.21 3.81 -11.06
C LYS A 119 15.80 2.41 -11.22
N SER A 120 15.76 1.61 -10.16
CA SER A 120 16.25 0.23 -10.21
C SER A 120 15.38 -0.67 -11.10
N ALA A 121 14.07 -0.41 -11.18
CA ALA A 121 13.13 -1.20 -11.97
C ALA A 121 13.09 -0.80 -13.45
N LEU A 122 13.31 0.49 -13.76
CA LEU A 122 13.16 1.05 -15.11
C LEU A 122 13.94 0.28 -16.19
N PRO A 123 15.22 -0.10 -16.04
CA PRO A 123 15.95 -0.82 -17.09
C PRO A 123 15.32 -2.16 -17.47
N ALA A 124 14.80 -2.91 -16.48
CA ALA A 124 14.17 -4.20 -16.71
C ALA A 124 12.81 -4.03 -17.41
N VAL A 125 12.02 -3.06 -16.95
CA VAL A 125 10.70 -2.75 -17.53
C VAL A 125 10.83 -2.21 -18.95
N ALA A 126 11.77 -1.28 -19.18
CA ALA A 126 12.02 -0.72 -20.51
C ALA A 126 12.43 -1.79 -21.52
N LYS A 127 13.29 -2.74 -21.10
CA LYS A 127 13.67 -3.90 -21.91
C LYS A 127 12.49 -4.82 -22.23
N GLU A 128 11.60 -5.07 -21.26
CA GLU A 128 10.39 -5.87 -21.46
C GLU A 128 9.44 -5.21 -22.47
N MET A 129 9.30 -3.88 -22.38
CA MET A 129 8.39 -3.09 -23.22
C MET A 129 8.98 -2.73 -24.59
N GLY A 130 10.30 -2.88 -24.78
CA GLY A 130 10.98 -2.50 -26.01
C GLY A 130 11.06 -0.98 -26.23
N VAL A 131 11.24 -0.21 -25.15
CA VAL A 131 11.31 1.26 -25.16
C VAL A 131 12.67 1.75 -24.66
N ASP A 132 13.07 2.93 -25.11
CA ASP A 132 14.26 3.63 -24.60
C ASP A 132 13.98 4.33 -23.27
N TYR A 133 15.02 4.56 -22.47
CA TYR A 133 14.87 5.14 -21.12
C TYR A 133 16.08 5.99 -20.67
N GLU A 134 15.83 6.87 -19.70
CA GLU A 134 16.83 7.69 -19.00
C GLU A 134 16.62 7.62 -17.47
N LEU A 135 17.71 7.65 -16.68
CA LEU A 135 17.70 7.43 -15.21
C LEU A 135 17.83 8.71 -14.36
#